data_AF-A0AAJ0QK46-F1
#
_entry.id   AF-A0AAJ0QK46-F1
#
_cell.length_a   1.000
_cell.length_b   1.000
_cell.length_c   1.000
_cell.angle_alpha   90.00
_cell.angle_beta   90.00
_cell.angle_gamma   90.00
#
_symmetry.space_group_name_H-M   'P 1'
#
loop_
_entity.id
_entity.type
_entity.pdbx_description
1 polymer ?
#
loop_
_entity_poly.entity_id
_entity_poly.type
_entity_poly.pdbx_seq_one_letter_code
_entity_poly.pdbx_strand_id
1 'polypeptide(L)'
;MTDNANAKPRFSRGTRRPPRTLKQHLMRRLLIVVPAFLLMFVIVRTGLLDFSYDKFTFSKLSWFDNTALVEHLRLVVTNDGLTDMPKRCLVFVVNGNAADNNPDIDVLGRHGNGCPGDKPSADKLFSLKIDRSERTVQTDAGTPGSFRQLQP
;
A
#
# COMPACT_ATOMS: atom_id res chain seq x y z
N MET A 1 -81.73 8.67 14.39
CA MET A 1 -80.51 8.36 15.16
C MET A 1 -79.38 8.25 14.14
N THR A 2 -78.68 9.37 13.87
CA THR A 2 -77.28 9.67 14.31
C THR A 2 -76.27 8.76 13.60
N ASP A 3 -75.17 9.19 12.97
CA ASP A 3 -74.50 10.48 12.94
C ASP A 3 -73.44 10.49 11.80
N ASN A 4 -72.94 11.70 11.54
CA ASN A 4 -71.89 12.06 10.59
C ASN A 4 -70.54 11.34 10.82
N ALA A 5 -69.72 11.21 9.78
CA ALA A 5 -68.48 11.99 9.64
C ALA A 5 -67.52 11.46 8.56
N ASN A 6 -67.39 12.30 7.54
CA ASN A 6 -66.33 12.37 6.55
C ASN A 6 -64.93 12.41 7.21
N ALA A 7 -64.19 11.30 7.23
CA ALA A 7 -62.83 11.25 7.74
C ALA A 7 -61.81 11.60 6.64
N LYS A 8 -61.49 12.89 6.50
CA LYS A 8 -60.36 13.36 5.67
C LYS A 8 -59.02 12.85 6.27
N PRO A 9 -58.03 12.44 5.45
CA PRO A 9 -56.71 12.10 5.95
C PRO A 9 -56.01 13.36 6.46
N ARG A 10 -55.71 13.40 7.76
CA ARG A 10 -54.85 14.43 8.37
C ARG A 10 -53.40 14.18 7.93
N PHE A 11 -52.93 14.98 6.97
CA PHE A 11 -51.50 15.17 6.75
C PHE A 11 -50.87 15.74 8.02
N SER A 12 -50.08 14.92 8.70
CA SER A 12 -49.16 15.34 9.74
C SER A 12 -48.19 16.38 9.14
N ARG A 13 -48.36 17.65 9.53
CA ARG A 13 -47.38 18.71 9.27
C ARG A 13 -46.09 18.34 10.00
N GLY A 14 -45.12 17.80 9.26
CA GLY A 14 -43.75 17.71 9.73
C GLY A 14 -43.28 19.08 10.20
N THR A 15 -42.87 19.15 11.47
CA THR A 15 -42.21 20.32 12.08
C THR A 15 -41.13 20.84 11.15
N ARG A 16 -41.35 22.05 10.61
CA ARG A 16 -40.37 22.78 9.79
C ARG A 16 -39.12 23.01 10.63
N ARG A 17 -38.05 22.27 10.33
CA ARG A 17 -36.72 22.51 10.90
C ARG A 17 -36.30 23.93 10.55
N PRO A 18 -35.77 24.72 11.49
CA PRO A 18 -35.37 26.10 11.23
C PRO A 18 -34.32 26.16 10.11
N PRO A 19 -34.34 27.19 9.25
CA PRO A 19 -33.34 27.36 8.20
C PRO A 19 -31.97 27.50 8.86
N ARG A 20 -31.07 26.56 8.53
CA ARG A 20 -29.73 26.51 9.09
C ARG A 20 -28.91 27.68 8.56
N THR A 21 -28.15 28.32 9.45
CA THR A 21 -27.34 29.48 9.10
C THR A 21 -26.14 29.04 8.24
N LEU A 22 -25.66 29.90 7.33
CA LEU A 22 -24.47 29.64 6.50
C LEU A 22 -23.25 29.19 7.33
N LYS A 23 -23.12 29.72 8.56
CA LYS A 23 -22.07 29.34 9.53
C LYS A 23 -22.18 27.88 9.97
N GLN A 24 -23.39 27.36 10.18
CA GLN A 24 -23.61 25.94 10.52
C GLN A 24 -23.29 25.00 9.35
N HIS A 25 -23.53 25.43 8.11
CA HIS A 25 -23.14 24.68 6.93
C HIS A 25 -21.62 24.62 6.75
N LEU A 26 -20.93 25.73 7.00
CA LEU A 26 -19.47 25.82 6.97
C LEU A 26 -18.81 24.97 8.05
N MET A 27 -19.25 25.07 9.32
CA MET A 27 -18.70 24.25 10.41
C MET A 27 -18.87 22.75 10.15
N ARG A 28 -20.03 22.33 9.66
CA ARG A 28 -20.28 20.91 9.37
C ARG A 28 -19.44 20.40 8.20
N ARG A 29 -19.24 21.21 7.16
CA ARG A 29 -18.33 20.86 6.05
C ARG A 29 -16.89 20.80 6.54
N LEU A 30 -16.44 21.75 7.37
CA LEU A 30 -15.11 21.77 7.94
C LEU A 30 -14.80 20.51 8.76
N LEU A 31 -15.77 20.07 9.59
CA LEU A 31 -15.65 18.84 10.40
C LEU A 31 -15.53 17.55 9.57
N ILE A 32 -15.92 17.56 8.30
CA ILE A 32 -15.75 16.40 7.40
C ILE A 32 -14.49 16.57 6.56
N VAL A 33 -14.25 17.77 6.04
CA VAL A 33 -13.14 18.07 5.14
C VAL A 33 -11.80 17.98 5.86
N VAL A 34 -11.67 18.52 7.08
CA VAL A 34 -10.39 18.51 7.80
C VAL A 34 -9.93 17.09 8.15
N PRO A 35 -10.77 16.21 8.74
CA PRO A 35 -10.36 14.82 8.98
C PRO A 35 -10.06 14.07 7.68
N ALA A 36 -10.86 14.25 6.63
CA ALA A 36 -10.62 13.60 5.34
C ALA A 36 -9.29 14.02 4.71
N PHE A 37 -8.94 15.30 4.81
CA PHE A 37 -7.68 15.82 4.28
C PHE A 37 -6.47 15.30 5.07
N LEU A 38 -6.58 15.23 6.40
CA LEU A 38 -5.54 14.63 7.25
C LEU A 38 -5.38 13.15 6.96
N LEU A 39 -6.48 12.41 6.79
CA LEU A 39 -6.44 10.99 6.40
C LEU A 39 -5.71 10.82 5.07
N MET A 40 -6.05 11.63 4.07
CA MET A 40 -5.41 11.59 2.75
C MET A 40 -3.93 11.95 2.84
N PHE A 41 -3.54 12.92 3.66
CA PHE A 41 -2.15 13.28 3.90
C PHE A 41 -1.35 12.13 4.51
N VAL A 42 -1.91 11.45 5.51
CA VAL A 42 -1.28 10.28 6.13
C VAL A 42 -1.13 9.17 5.10
N ILE A 43 -2.19 8.83 4.37
CA ILE A 43 -2.20 7.78 3.36
C ILE A 43 -1.11 8.00 2.29
N VAL A 44 -0.99 9.23 1.77
CA VAL A 44 0.01 9.57 0.76
C VAL A 44 1.43 9.48 1.34
N ARG A 45 1.62 9.92 2.58
CA ARG A 45 2.94 9.94 3.21
C ARG A 45 3.43 8.56 3.65
N THR A 46 2.51 7.66 3.99
CA THR A 46 2.84 6.29 4.39
C THR A 46 2.96 5.33 3.20
N GLY A 47 2.61 5.73 1.98
CA GLY A 47 2.65 4.84 0.81
C GLY A 47 1.63 3.68 0.88
N LEU A 48 0.60 3.82 1.72
CA LEU A 48 -0.41 2.76 1.92
C LEU A 48 -1.18 2.45 0.63
N LEU A 49 -1.42 3.47 -0.20
CA LEU A 49 -2.07 3.31 -1.49
C LEU A 49 -1.23 2.44 -2.43
N ASP A 50 0.08 2.66 -2.49
CA ASP A 50 0.98 1.93 -3.38
C ASP A 50 1.00 0.43 -3.03
N PHE A 51 1.04 0.10 -1.74
CA PHE A 51 0.98 -1.30 -1.28
C PHE A 51 -0.37 -1.96 -1.57
N SER A 52 -1.47 -1.24 -1.34
CA SER A 52 -2.81 -1.78 -1.62
C SER A 52 -3.02 -2.00 -3.13
N TYR A 53 -2.57 -1.07 -3.97
CA TYR A 53 -2.69 -1.16 -5.42
C TYR A 53 -1.88 -2.33 -5.97
N ASP A 54 -0.68 -2.53 -5.44
CA ASP A 54 0.18 -3.64 -5.83
C ASP A 54 -0.42 -5.00 -5.42
N LYS A 55 -0.92 -5.16 -4.18
CA LYS A 55 -1.65 -6.39 -3.79
C LYS A 55 -2.87 -6.67 -4.66
N PHE A 56 -3.57 -5.65 -5.13
CA PHE A 56 -4.73 -5.82 -6.02
C PHE A 56 -4.34 -6.16 -7.46
N THR A 57 -3.19 -5.66 -7.94
CA THR A 57 -2.78 -5.78 -9.35
C THR A 57 -1.82 -6.96 -9.58
N PHE A 58 -1.13 -7.42 -8.54
CA PHE A 58 -0.21 -8.55 -8.59
C PHE A 58 -0.98 -9.87 -8.76
N SER A 59 -1.14 -10.27 -10.02
CA SER A 59 -1.89 -11.46 -10.42
C SER A 59 -1.01 -12.72 -10.42
N LYS A 60 -1.59 -13.90 -10.65
CA LYS A 60 -0.80 -15.14 -10.73
C LYS A 60 0.26 -15.11 -11.84
N LEU A 61 0.05 -14.32 -12.89
CA LEU A 61 0.95 -14.18 -14.03
C LEU A 61 2.14 -13.25 -13.72
N SER A 62 2.02 -12.30 -12.79
CA SER A 62 3.11 -11.35 -12.49
C SER A 62 4.30 -12.01 -11.78
N TRP A 63 4.13 -13.20 -11.21
CA TRP A 63 5.24 -14.02 -10.72
C TRP A 63 6.23 -14.43 -11.81
N PHE A 64 5.79 -14.50 -13.07
CA PHE A 64 6.62 -14.87 -14.22
C PHE A 64 7.18 -13.66 -14.96
N ASP A 65 6.76 -12.45 -14.62
CA ASP A 65 7.30 -11.19 -15.15
C ASP A 65 8.33 -10.63 -14.16
N ASN A 66 9.61 -10.63 -14.54
CA ASN A 66 10.70 -10.10 -13.73
C ASN A 66 10.45 -8.65 -13.30
N THR A 67 9.83 -7.84 -14.14
CA THR A 67 9.59 -6.42 -13.86
C THR A 67 8.55 -6.27 -12.76
N ALA A 68 7.40 -6.92 -12.93
CA ALA A 68 6.31 -6.87 -11.95
C ALA A 68 6.72 -7.52 -10.63
N LEU A 69 7.44 -8.66 -10.69
CA LEU A 69 7.96 -9.35 -9.51
C LEU A 69 8.93 -8.47 -8.72
N VAL A 70 9.89 -7.82 -9.38
CA VAL A 70 10.85 -6.95 -8.71
C VAL A 70 10.18 -5.71 -8.12
N GLU A 71 9.18 -5.14 -8.80
CA GLU A 71 8.43 -4.00 -8.26
C GLU A 71 7.63 -4.37 -7.01
N HIS A 72 6.97 -5.52 -7.04
CA HIS A 72 6.26 -6.08 -5.89
C HIS A 72 7.22 -6.36 -4.72
N LEU A 73 8.32 -7.07 -4.97
CA LEU A 73 9.34 -7.37 -3.97
C LEU A 73 9.95 -6.11 -3.37
N ARG A 74 10.13 -5.07 -4.18
CA ARG A 74 10.65 -3.78 -3.70
C ARG A 74 9.71 -3.15 -2.67
N LEU A 75 8.39 -3.31 -2.81
CA LEU A 75 7.42 -2.84 -1.81
C LEU A 75 7.44 -3.72 -0.56
N VAL A 76 7.43 -5.04 -0.72
CA VAL A 76 7.48 -6.02 0.39
C VAL A 76 8.71 -5.80 1.25
N VAL A 77 9.90 -5.74 0.64
CA VAL A 77 11.18 -5.52 1.33
C VAL A 77 11.18 -4.24 2.18
N THR A 78 10.64 -3.15 1.64
CA THR A 78 10.64 -1.86 2.36
C THR A 78 9.58 -1.81 3.45
N ASN A 79 8.44 -2.48 3.26
CA ASN A 79 7.35 -2.47 4.23
C ASN A 79 7.62 -3.41 5.41
N ASP A 80 8.26 -4.56 5.15
CA ASP A 80 8.67 -5.51 6.18
C ASP A 80 9.93 -5.08 6.94
N GLY A 81 10.50 -3.91 6.60
CA GLY A 81 11.65 -3.35 7.30
C GLY A 81 12.91 -4.21 7.19
N LEU A 82 13.09 -4.92 6.06
CA LEU A 82 14.26 -5.79 5.87
C LEU A 82 15.57 -4.98 5.70
N THR A 83 15.46 -3.68 5.47
CA THR A 83 16.58 -2.75 5.36
C THR A 83 16.13 -1.32 5.69
N ASP A 84 17.04 -0.54 6.25
CA ASP A 84 16.84 0.89 6.52
C ASP A 84 17.05 1.78 5.27
N MET A 85 17.44 1.18 4.15
CA MET A 85 17.66 1.90 2.90
C MET A 85 16.35 2.40 2.28
N PRO A 86 16.28 3.66 1.80
CA PRO A 86 15.14 4.14 1.05
C PRO A 86 14.90 3.31 -0.23
N LYS A 87 13.63 3.10 -0.59
CA LYS A 87 13.19 2.35 -1.79
C LYS A 87 13.99 2.70 -3.06
N ARG A 88 14.26 3.99 -3.29
CA ARG A 88 14.98 4.52 -4.48
C ARG A 88 16.47 4.15 -4.53
N CYS A 89 17.01 3.67 -3.43
CA CYS A 89 18.41 3.28 -3.27
C CYS A 89 18.60 1.76 -3.36
N LEU A 90 17.50 1.01 -3.46
CA LEU A 90 17.53 -0.45 -3.59
C LEU A 90 17.61 -0.87 -5.06
N VAL A 91 18.61 -1.68 -5.36
CA VAL A 91 18.83 -2.31 -6.65
C VAL A 91 18.59 -3.80 -6.51
N PHE A 92 17.74 -4.36 -7.37
CA PHE A 92 17.41 -5.78 -7.36
C PHE A 92 18.07 -6.40 -8.59
N VAL A 93 18.97 -7.35 -8.37
CA VAL A 93 19.67 -8.07 -9.43
C VAL A 93 19.10 -9.48 -9.48
N VAL A 94 18.40 -9.81 -10.56
CA VAL A 94 17.84 -11.13 -10.78
C VAL A 94 18.92 -12.03 -11.36
N ASN A 95 19.38 -13.00 -10.58
CA ASN A 95 20.34 -14.01 -10.99
C ASN A 95 19.56 -15.18 -11.60
N GLY A 96 19.48 -15.22 -12.92
CA GLY A 96 18.76 -16.27 -13.66
C GLY A 96 18.11 -15.75 -14.93
N ASN A 97 17.51 -16.66 -15.70
CA ASN A 97 16.72 -16.31 -16.88
C ASN A 97 15.23 -16.15 -16.47
N ALA A 98 14.46 -15.38 -17.23
CA ALA A 98 13.01 -15.25 -17.06
C ALA A 98 12.26 -16.61 -17.15
N ALA A 99 12.85 -17.63 -17.77
CA ALA A 99 12.31 -18.99 -17.82
C ALA A 99 12.57 -19.81 -16.54
N ASP A 100 13.41 -19.33 -15.63
CA ASP A 100 13.69 -20.02 -14.37
C ASP A 100 12.50 -19.87 -13.41
N ASN A 101 12.07 -20.98 -12.82
CA ASN A 101 11.02 -20.98 -11.81
C ASN A 101 11.54 -20.59 -10.43
N ASN A 102 12.86 -20.70 -10.21
CA ASN A 102 13.48 -20.48 -8.92
C ASN A 102 14.62 -19.45 -8.98
N PRO A 103 14.37 -18.21 -9.47
CA PRO A 103 15.42 -17.22 -9.57
C PRO A 103 15.88 -16.77 -8.18
N ASP A 104 17.20 -16.63 -8.02
CA ASP A 104 17.81 -15.95 -6.88
C ASP A 104 17.88 -14.45 -7.20
N ILE A 105 17.49 -13.60 -6.26
CA ILE A 105 17.53 -12.14 -6.43
C ILE A 105 18.42 -11.54 -5.35
N ASP A 106 19.48 -10.86 -5.76
CA ASP A 106 20.31 -10.10 -4.83
C ASP A 106 19.76 -8.68 -4.68
N VAL A 107 19.60 -8.25 -3.43
CA VAL A 107 19.19 -6.89 -3.09
C VAL A 107 20.44 -6.12 -2.68
N LEU A 108 20.77 -5.11 -3.47
CA LEU A 108 21.92 -4.24 -3.25
C LEU A 108 21.45 -2.85 -2.82
N GLY A 109 22.26 -2.26 -1.96
CA GLY A 109 22.11 -0.92 -1.48
C GLY A 109 23.04 0.02 -2.22
N ARG A 110 22.48 0.98 -2.97
CA ARG A 110 23.25 2.03 -3.61
C ARG A 110 23.60 3.11 -2.60
N HIS A 111 24.87 3.47 -2.53
CA HIS A 111 25.41 4.53 -1.69
C HIS A 111 25.85 5.74 -2.54
N GLY A 112 25.87 6.93 -1.93
CA GLY A 112 26.18 8.19 -2.62
C GLY A 112 25.04 8.69 -3.54
N ASN A 113 25.26 9.83 -4.21
CA ASN A 113 24.30 10.44 -5.16
C ASN A 113 22.86 10.58 -4.60
N GLY A 114 22.72 11.02 -3.34
CA GLY A 114 21.42 11.19 -2.69
C GLY A 114 20.85 9.93 -2.01
N CYS A 115 21.65 8.87 -1.91
CA CYS A 115 21.43 7.71 -1.06
C CYS A 115 22.39 7.70 0.14
N PRO A 116 22.04 7.05 1.28
CA PRO A 116 22.89 7.01 2.47
C PRO A 116 24.30 6.50 2.15
N GLY A 117 25.34 7.09 2.75
CA GLY A 117 26.75 6.70 2.54
C GLY A 117 27.57 7.76 1.78
N ASP A 118 28.84 7.89 2.16
CA ASP A 118 29.72 8.99 1.71
C ASP A 118 30.37 8.75 0.35
N LYS A 119 30.47 7.48 -0.07
CA LYS A 119 31.12 7.07 -1.33
C LYS A 119 30.13 6.35 -2.24
N PRO A 120 30.27 6.52 -3.57
CA PRO A 120 29.46 5.77 -4.52
C PRO A 120 29.86 4.29 -4.50
N SER A 121 28.95 3.44 -4.02
CA SER A 121 29.07 1.97 -4.05
C SER A 121 27.70 1.33 -4.23
N ALA A 122 27.69 0.02 -4.50
CA ALA A 122 26.50 -0.80 -4.53
C ALA A 122 26.80 -2.11 -3.80
N ASP A 123 26.49 -2.14 -2.50
CA ASP A 123 26.86 -3.24 -1.63
C ASP A 123 25.67 -4.20 -1.47
N LYS A 124 25.93 -5.52 -1.52
CA LYS A 124 24.89 -6.53 -1.32
C LYS A 124 24.39 -6.47 0.13
N LEU A 125 23.09 -6.28 0.30
CA LEU A 125 22.43 -6.25 1.60
C LEU A 125 22.00 -7.65 2.03
N PHE A 126 21.31 -8.36 1.14
CA PHE A 126 20.81 -9.72 1.36
C PHE A 126 20.35 -10.33 0.02
N SER A 127 19.97 -11.60 0.06
CA SER A 127 19.41 -12.35 -1.05
C SER A 127 17.95 -12.72 -0.80
N LEU A 128 17.22 -12.87 -1.90
CA LEU A 128 15.86 -13.40 -1.94
C LEU A 128 15.86 -14.66 -2.81
N LYS A 129 15.29 -15.75 -2.30
CA LYS A 129 14.99 -16.94 -3.10
C LYS A 129 13.53 -16.92 -3.47
N ILE A 130 13.25 -16.98 -4.76
CA ILE A 130 11.87 -16.98 -5.25
C ILE A 130 11.51 -18.41 -5.66
N ASP A 131 10.30 -18.83 -5.35
CA ASP A 131 9.66 -19.97 -5.98
C ASP A 131 8.40 -19.47 -6.69
N ARG A 132 8.42 -19.43 -8.02
CA ARG A 132 7.30 -18.91 -8.82
C ARG A 132 6.13 -19.88 -8.89
N SER A 133 6.39 -21.18 -8.82
CA SER A 133 5.38 -22.24 -8.80
C SER A 133 4.56 -22.18 -7.52
N GLU A 134 5.26 -22.20 -6.37
CA GLU A 134 4.67 -22.18 -5.05
C GLU A 134 4.32 -20.75 -4.58
N ARG A 135 4.76 -19.73 -5.34
CA ARG A 135 4.55 -18.31 -5.05
C ARG A 135 5.07 -17.93 -3.67
N THR A 136 6.27 -18.39 -3.37
CA THR A 136 6.93 -18.12 -2.09
C THR A 136 8.19 -17.32 -2.29
N VAL A 137 8.54 -16.56 -1.26
CA VAL A 137 9.76 -15.75 -1.20
C VAL A 137 10.46 -16.12 0.10
N GLN A 138 11.77 -16.32 0.05
CA GLN A 138 12.59 -16.49 1.24
C GLN A 138 13.69 -15.43 1.25
N THR A 139 14.11 -14.98 2.42
CA THR A 139 15.18 -14.00 2.58
C THR A 139 16.16 -14.41 3.66
N ASP A 140 17.42 -14.00 3.50
CA ASP A 140 18.45 -14.07 4.53
C ASP A 140 18.77 -12.69 5.15
N ALA A 141 17.88 -11.70 4.99
CA ALA A 141 18.04 -10.36 5.54
C ALA A 141 18.29 -10.39 7.06
N GLY A 142 19.43 -9.84 7.52
CA GLY A 142 19.83 -9.87 8.94
C GLY A 142 20.34 -11.22 9.45
N THR A 143 20.25 -12.29 8.65
CA THR A 143 20.79 -13.62 8.95
C THR A 143 21.47 -14.22 7.71
N PRO A 144 22.62 -13.67 7.26
CA PRO A 144 23.23 -14.05 5.98
C PRO A 144 23.41 -15.57 5.84
N GLY A 145 22.92 -16.13 4.73
CA GLY A 145 22.95 -17.57 4.45
C GLY A 145 21.87 -18.42 5.15
N SER A 146 21.11 -17.86 6.10
CA SER A 146 19.95 -18.51 6.72
C SER A 146 18.66 -17.92 6.18
N PHE A 147 18.02 -18.67 5.29
CA PHE A 147 16.81 -18.23 4.60
C PHE A 147 15.56 -18.52 5.44
N ARG A 148 14.75 -17.48 5.67
CA ARG A 148 13.42 -17.57 6.27
C ARG A 148 12.35 -17.17 5.27
N GLN A 149 11.16 -17.72 5.39
CA GLN A 149 10.06 -17.39 4.51
C GLN A 149 9.57 -15.96 4.78
N LEU A 150 9.47 -15.16 3.72
CA LEU A 150 8.75 -13.91 3.68
C LEU A 150 7.29 -14.20 3.32
N GLN A 151 6.37 -13.56 4.04
CA GLN A 151 4.95 -13.57 3.68
C GLN A 151 4.65 -12.27 2.92
N PRO A 152 4.63 -12.30 1.58
CA PRO A 152 4.31 -11.12 0.78
C PRO A 152 2.86 -10.61 0.97
#